data_AF-A0ABD1ADV8-F1
#
_entry.id   AF-A0ABD1ADV8-F1
#
_cell.length_a   1.000
_cell.length_b   1.000
_cell.length_c   1.000
_cell.angle_alpha   90.00
_cell.angle_beta   90.00
_cell.angle_gamma   90.00
#
_symmetry.space_group_name_H-M   'P 1'
#
loop_
_entity.id
_entity.type
_entity.pdbx_description
1 polymer ?
#
loop_
_entity_poly.entity_id
_entity_poly.type
_entity_poly.pdbx_seq_one_letter_code
_entity_poly.pdbx_strand_id
1 'polypeptide(L)'
;MFKNARPTAVEIPLGEPMIAQWDNLDLRQRPENVRFEDFEWRPYTKPLPNWSPLRLYVEESMSVTVENSIDDEFVCFARSVRSCKLVGMGVVEDYNPHRVARQFGMDQELPDLVSERSSFTEQEVWEDYNKSLSGFEL
;
A
#
# COMPACT_ATOMS: atom_id res chain seq x y z
N MET A 1 -6.74 5.67 11.54
CA MET A 1 -6.80 4.48 12.42
C MET A 1 -7.42 4.88 13.74
N PHE A 2 -8.30 4.06 14.31
CA PHE A 2 -8.99 4.41 15.56
C PHE A 2 -8.12 4.09 16.77
N LYS A 3 -7.92 5.08 17.65
CA LYS A 3 -7.03 4.96 18.84
C LYS A 3 -7.50 3.89 19.80
N ASN A 4 -8.82 3.73 19.96
CA ASN A 4 -9.43 2.80 20.90
C ASN A 4 -9.57 1.36 20.33
N ALA A 5 -9.25 1.18 19.04
CA ALA A 5 -9.32 -0.11 18.37
C ALA A 5 -7.96 -0.73 18.09
N ARG A 6 -6.87 0.01 18.28
CA ARG A 6 -5.52 -0.51 18.04
C ARG A 6 -4.98 -1.19 19.31
N PRO A 7 -4.27 -2.32 19.15
CA PRO A 7 -3.51 -2.92 20.24
C PRO A 7 -2.46 -1.95 20.79
N THR A 8 -2.02 -2.16 22.04
CA THR A 8 -0.88 -1.44 22.62
C THR A 8 0.38 -1.79 21.83
N ALA A 9 0.92 -0.83 21.08
CA ALA A 9 2.13 -1.02 20.30
C ALA A 9 3.35 -1.23 21.20
N VAL A 10 4.25 -2.13 20.79
CA VAL A 10 5.59 -2.26 21.39
C VAL A 10 6.61 -1.42 20.63
N GLU A 11 7.78 -1.18 21.23
CA GLU A 11 8.87 -0.51 20.52
C GLU A 11 9.27 -1.33 19.29
N ILE A 12 9.44 -0.67 18.14
CA ILE A 12 9.84 -1.31 16.89
C ILE A 12 11.33 -1.68 17.03
N PRO A 13 11.71 -2.96 16.90
CA PRO A 13 13.12 -3.33 16.90
C PRO A 13 13.86 -2.68 15.72
N LEU A 14 15.15 -2.39 15.90
CA LEU A 14 15.93 -1.71 14.87
C LEU A 14 15.96 -2.53 13.55
N GLY A 15 15.50 -1.91 12.47
CA GLY A 15 15.45 -2.53 11.14
C GLY A 15 14.19 -3.34 10.84
N GLU A 16 13.29 -3.49 11.81
CA GLU A 16 12.00 -4.14 11.59
C GLU A 16 10.98 -3.18 10.95
N PRO A 17 10.01 -3.69 10.19
CA PRO A 17 8.94 -2.87 9.66
C PRO A 17 8.03 -2.38 10.79
N MET A 18 7.37 -1.24 10.60
CA MET A 18 6.43 -0.67 11.57
C MET A 18 5.34 -1.65 12.05
N ILE A 19 4.92 -2.61 11.22
CA ILE A 19 3.94 -3.64 11.60
C ILE A 19 4.44 -4.56 12.72
N ALA A 20 5.77 -4.67 12.91
CA ALA A 20 6.39 -5.44 13.99
C ALA A 20 5.99 -4.92 15.38
N GLN A 21 5.53 -3.67 15.49
CA GLN A 21 4.98 -3.12 16.73
C GLN A 21 3.74 -3.89 17.24
N TRP A 22 3.18 -4.80 16.43
CA TRP A 22 2.02 -5.63 16.76
C TRP A 22 2.25 -7.15 16.63
N ASP A 23 3.47 -7.60 16.35
CA ASP A 23 3.79 -9.00 16.00
C ASP A 23 3.43 -10.03 17.09
N ASN A 24 3.37 -9.61 18.35
CA ASN A 24 3.17 -10.50 19.50
C ASN A 24 1.97 -10.11 20.38
N LEU A 25 0.95 -9.48 19.80
CA LEU A 25 -0.22 -9.01 20.56
C LEU A 25 -1.35 -10.03 20.52
N ASP A 26 -1.92 -10.33 21.69
CA ASP A 26 -3.14 -11.15 21.78
C ASP A 26 -4.32 -10.34 21.22
N LEU A 27 -4.69 -10.61 19.96
CA LEU A 27 -5.72 -9.90 19.18
C LEU A 27 -7.16 -10.10 19.71
N ARG A 28 -7.31 -10.61 20.94
CA ARG A 28 -8.61 -10.86 21.58
C ARG A 28 -9.34 -9.59 22.05
N GLN A 29 -8.72 -8.42 21.94
CA GLN A 29 -9.38 -7.16 22.27
C GLN A 29 -10.37 -6.80 21.17
N ARG A 30 -11.66 -6.99 21.45
CA ARG A 30 -12.72 -6.39 20.63
C ARG A 30 -12.82 -4.91 21.00
N PRO A 31 -12.70 -3.98 20.04
CA PRO A 31 -12.95 -2.58 20.33
C PRO A 31 -14.39 -2.41 20.80
N GLU A 32 -14.58 -1.83 21.98
CA GLU A 32 -15.88 -1.29 22.37
C GLU A 32 -16.12 -0.02 21.57
N ASN A 33 -17.25 0.05 20.85
CA ASN A 33 -17.82 1.23 20.20
C ASN A 33 -16.80 2.25 19.66
N VAL A 34 -16.31 1.99 18.44
CA VAL A 34 -15.41 2.90 17.73
C VAL A 34 -16.17 4.17 17.30
N ARG A 35 -15.71 5.36 17.73
CA ARG A 35 -16.29 6.64 17.29
C ARG A 35 -15.36 7.34 16.30
N PHE A 36 -15.94 8.13 15.38
CA PHE A 36 -15.15 8.83 14.36
C PHE A 36 -14.19 9.86 14.97
N GLU A 37 -14.52 10.44 16.13
CA GLU A 37 -13.64 11.36 16.84
C GLU A 37 -12.35 10.68 17.33
N ASP A 38 -12.35 9.35 17.48
CA ASP A 38 -11.16 8.57 17.83
C ASP A 38 -10.27 8.24 16.63
N PHE A 39 -10.70 8.64 15.42
CA PHE A 39 -9.96 8.39 14.19
C PHE A 39 -8.76 9.31 14.08
N GLU A 40 -7.58 8.70 14.05
CA GLU A 40 -6.33 9.35 13.75
C GLU A 40 -6.04 9.29 12.25
N TRP A 41 -6.02 10.46 11.60
CA TRP A 41 -5.60 10.58 10.21
C TRP A 41 -4.10 10.30 10.09
N ARG A 42 -3.71 9.58 9.02
CA ARG A 42 -2.31 9.25 8.69
C ARG A 42 -1.50 8.71 9.90
N PRO A 43 -1.91 7.57 10.49
CA PRO A 43 -1.22 7.01 11.65
C PRO A 43 0.25 6.65 11.37
N TYR A 44 0.60 6.43 10.09
CA TYR A 44 1.90 5.98 9.62
C TYR A 44 2.91 7.11 9.34
N THR A 45 2.51 8.37 9.51
CA THR A 45 3.41 9.53 9.32
C THR A 45 4.07 9.98 10.61
N LYS A 46 3.69 9.38 11.73
CA LYS A 46 4.20 9.76 13.04
C LYS A 46 5.62 9.21 13.21
N PRO A 47 6.58 10.06 13.59
CA PRO A 47 7.90 9.57 13.96
C PRO A 47 7.77 8.66 15.18
N LEU A 48 8.36 7.47 15.10
CA LEU A 48 8.43 6.50 16.18
C LEU A 48 9.91 6.13 16.43
N PRO A 49 10.28 5.71 17.64
CA PRO A 49 11.62 5.18 17.89
C PRO A 49 11.96 4.07 16.89
N ASN A 50 13.16 4.11 16.32
CA ASN A 50 13.68 3.15 15.33
C ASN A 50 12.88 3.06 14.02
N TRP A 51 11.94 3.99 13.77
CA TRP A 51 11.14 4.03 12.54
C TRP A 51 11.09 5.44 11.95
N SER A 52 11.56 5.53 10.70
CA SER A 52 11.41 6.73 9.88
C SER A 52 10.20 6.57 8.97
N PRO A 53 9.21 7.50 9.02
CA PRO A 53 8.09 7.47 8.11
C PRO A 53 8.52 7.51 6.64
N LEU A 54 7.72 6.88 5.78
CA LEU A 54 7.89 6.96 4.33
C LEU A 54 7.80 8.42 3.86
N ARG A 55 8.70 8.82 2.96
CA ARG A 55 8.79 10.18 2.41
C ARG A 55 7.59 10.54 1.51
N LEU A 56 6.79 9.54 1.18
CA LEU A 56 5.62 9.63 0.30
C LEU A 56 4.41 10.32 0.96
N TYR A 57 4.41 10.45 2.29
CA TYR A 57 3.29 11.05 3.01
C TYR A 57 3.53 12.53 3.31
N VAL A 58 3.53 13.35 2.26
CA VAL A 58 3.61 14.81 2.35
C VAL A 58 2.23 15.44 2.65
N GLU A 59 2.21 16.58 3.34
CA GLU A 59 0.95 17.32 3.62
C GLU A 59 0.38 17.94 2.35
N GLU A 60 1.26 18.45 1.49
CA GLU A 60 0.91 19.05 0.21
C GLU A 60 1.08 18.05 -0.92
N SER A 61 0.29 18.18 -1.98
CA SER A 61 0.46 17.37 -3.20
C SER A 61 1.85 17.60 -3.78
N MET A 62 2.59 16.52 -4.02
CA MET A 62 3.89 16.57 -4.66
C MET A 62 3.85 15.69 -5.91
N SER A 63 4.21 16.26 -7.06
CA SER A 63 4.42 15.50 -8.29
C SER A 63 5.87 15.01 -8.33
N VAL A 64 6.07 13.72 -8.57
CA VAL A 64 7.41 13.14 -8.65
C VAL A 64 7.56 12.37 -9.95
N THR A 65 8.47 12.83 -10.82
CA THR A 65 8.84 12.10 -12.03
C THR A 65 9.87 11.04 -11.66
N VAL A 66 9.55 9.76 -11.84
CA VAL A 66 10.46 8.66 -11.56
C VAL A 66 11.61 8.65 -12.57
N GLU A 67 12.81 9.04 -12.13
CA GLU A 67 14.06 9.00 -12.87
C GLU A 67 15.01 7.93 -12.28
N ASN A 68 16.05 7.55 -13.01
CA ASN A 68 17.00 6.51 -12.57
C ASN A 68 17.78 6.87 -11.28
N SER A 69 17.73 8.13 -10.84
CA SER A 69 18.40 8.65 -9.64
C SER A 69 17.49 8.72 -8.41
N ILE A 70 16.20 8.38 -8.56
CA ILE A 70 15.24 8.45 -7.47
C ILE A 70 15.39 7.25 -6.53
N ASP A 71 15.16 7.53 -5.25
CA ASP A 71 15.21 6.58 -4.14
C ASP A 71 14.30 5.36 -4.41
N ASP A 72 14.81 4.17 -4.11
CA ASP A 72 14.12 2.88 -4.33
C ASP A 72 12.71 2.87 -3.69
N GLU A 73 12.52 3.63 -2.61
CA GLU A 73 11.22 3.83 -1.94
C GLU A 73 10.15 4.36 -2.92
N PHE A 74 10.46 5.42 -3.67
CA PHE A 74 9.51 6.02 -4.61
C PHE A 74 9.27 5.11 -5.82
N VAL A 75 10.29 4.40 -6.28
CA VAL A 75 10.15 3.41 -7.37
C VAL A 75 9.22 2.27 -6.93
N CYS A 76 9.39 1.76 -5.71
CA CYS A 76 8.52 0.72 -5.16
C CYS A 76 7.08 1.20 -5.03
N PHE A 77 6.88 2.43 -4.52
CA PHE A 77 5.55 3.02 -4.43
C PHE A 77 4.92 3.22 -5.80
N ALA A 78 5.64 3.81 -6.76
CA ALA A 78 5.18 3.99 -8.13
C ALA A 78 4.71 2.67 -8.75
N ARG A 79 5.53 1.62 -8.58
CA ARG A 79 5.21 0.28 -9.05
C ARG A 79 3.96 -0.29 -8.37
N SER A 80 3.74 -0.02 -7.09
CA SER A 80 2.58 -0.48 -6.33
C SER A 80 1.27 0.23 -6.69
N VAL A 81 1.32 1.45 -7.24
CA VAL A 81 0.14 2.22 -7.67
C VAL A 81 -0.04 2.24 -9.19
N ARG A 82 0.85 1.61 -9.95
CA ARG A 82 0.69 1.40 -11.39
C ARG A 82 -0.29 0.26 -11.65
N SER A 83 -1.26 0.47 -12.55
CA SER A 83 -2.03 -0.64 -13.10
C SER A 83 -1.09 -1.61 -13.84
N CYS A 84 -1.23 -2.91 -13.58
CA CYS A 84 -0.44 -3.96 -14.21
C CYS A 84 -1.19 -5.28 -14.14
N LYS A 85 -0.58 -6.36 -14.65
CA LYS A 85 -1.04 -7.71 -14.37
C LYS A 85 -0.20 -8.31 -13.25
N LEU A 86 -0.82 -9.10 -12.38
CA LEU A 86 -0.13 -9.85 -11.33
C LEU A 86 -0.33 -11.34 -11.55
N VAL A 87 0.72 -12.11 -11.26
CA VAL A 87 0.68 -13.57 -11.23
C VAL A 87 0.49 -14.03 -9.79
N GLY A 88 -0.55 -14.83 -9.55
CA GLY A 88 -0.82 -15.39 -8.22
C GLY A 88 -1.65 -16.65 -8.30
N MET A 89 -1.26 -17.68 -7.54
CA MET A 89 -1.99 -18.95 -7.46
C MET A 89 -2.27 -19.62 -8.83
N GLY A 90 -1.35 -19.48 -9.79
CA GLY A 90 -1.50 -20.00 -11.16
C GLY A 90 -2.50 -19.22 -12.02
N VAL A 91 -2.87 -18.01 -11.61
CA VAL A 91 -3.78 -17.11 -12.32
C VAL A 91 -3.08 -15.79 -12.60
N VAL A 92 -3.36 -15.22 -13.77
CA VAL A 92 -2.97 -13.85 -14.15
C VAL A 92 -4.21 -12.98 -14.06
N GLU A 93 -4.14 -11.90 -13.27
CA GLU A 93 -5.25 -10.95 -13.10
C GLU A 93 -4.80 -9.50 -13.24
N ASP A 94 -5.71 -8.64 -13.68
CA ASP A 94 -5.48 -7.20 -13.73
C ASP A 94 -5.47 -6.61 -12.32
N TYR A 95 -4.29 -6.16 -11.93
CA TYR A 95 -4.10 -5.31 -10.77
C TYR A 95 -4.40 -3.87 -11.13
N ASN A 96 -5.43 -3.37 -10.46
CA ASN A 96 -5.95 -2.04 -10.62
C ASN A 96 -5.99 -1.43 -9.22
N PRO A 97 -4.98 -0.64 -8.83
CA PRO A 97 -4.81 -0.17 -7.45
C PRO A 97 -6.03 0.60 -6.90
N HIS A 98 -6.79 1.26 -7.78
CA HIS A 98 -8.08 1.87 -7.41
C HIS A 98 -9.10 0.87 -6.85
N ARG A 99 -9.03 -0.42 -7.23
CA ARG A 99 -9.90 -1.48 -6.70
C ARG A 99 -9.62 -1.86 -5.25
N VAL A 100 -8.43 -1.55 -4.71
CA VAL A 100 -8.09 -1.87 -3.31
C VAL A 100 -9.01 -1.11 -2.34
N ALA A 101 -9.45 0.10 -2.71
CA ALA A 101 -10.43 0.86 -1.95
C ALA A 101 -11.75 0.09 -1.74
N ARG A 102 -12.13 -0.77 -2.70
CA ARG A 102 -13.35 -1.61 -2.61
C ARG A 102 -13.30 -2.61 -1.46
N GLN A 103 -12.12 -3.11 -1.10
CA GLN A 103 -11.95 -4.02 0.04
C GLN A 103 -12.30 -3.35 1.38
N PHE A 104 -12.21 -2.02 1.44
CA PHE A 104 -12.58 -1.22 2.60
C PHE A 104 -14.02 -0.67 2.51
N GLY A 105 -14.83 -1.16 1.57
CA GLY A 105 -16.20 -0.67 1.35
C GLY A 105 -16.25 0.72 0.73
N MET A 106 -15.11 1.25 0.25
CA MET A 106 -15.04 2.49 -0.51
C MET A 106 -15.11 2.14 -2.00
N ASP A 107 -16.30 1.75 -2.45
CA ASP A 107 -16.56 1.45 -3.86
C ASP A 107 -16.81 2.75 -4.63
N GLN A 108 -15.73 3.36 -5.13
CA GLN A 108 -15.80 4.61 -5.89
C GLN A 108 -16.00 4.41 -7.40
N GLU A 109 -16.25 3.18 -7.88
CA GLU A 109 -16.34 2.89 -9.32
C GLU A 109 -17.49 1.95 -9.70
N LEU A 110 -18.02 2.16 -10.90
CA LEU A 110 -18.88 1.17 -11.57
C LEU A 110 -17.97 0.11 -12.21
N PRO A 111 -18.29 -1.20 -12.11
CA PRO A 111 -17.48 -2.23 -12.73
C PRO A 111 -17.49 -2.03 -14.24
N ASP A 112 -16.38 -1.52 -14.78
CA ASP A 112 -16.16 -1.55 -16.23
C ASP A 112 -15.94 -3.01 -16.65
N LEU A 113 -16.41 -3.34 -17.85
CA LEU A 113 -16.37 -4.71 -18.36
C LEU A 113 -14.92 -5.18 -18.36
N VAL A 114 -14.56 -6.13 -17.50
CA VAL A 114 -13.20 -6.71 -17.44
C VAL A 114 -12.93 -7.35 -18.81
N SER A 115 -12.24 -6.62 -19.66
CA SER A 115 -11.92 -7.02 -21.02
C SER A 115 -10.83 -8.08 -20.96
N GLU A 116 -11.29 -9.31 -21.24
CA GLU A 116 -10.59 -10.48 -21.75
C GLU A 116 -9.28 -10.90 -21.07
N ARG A 117 -9.23 -12.21 -20.76
CA ARG A 117 -7.99 -12.97 -20.56
C ARG A 117 -7.08 -12.80 -21.77
N SER A 118 -6.27 -11.76 -21.78
CA SER A 118 -5.08 -11.65 -22.62
C SER A 118 -4.17 -12.84 -22.30
N SER A 119 -3.71 -13.53 -23.35
CA SER A 119 -2.89 -14.75 -23.28
C SER A 119 -1.44 -14.49 -22.85
N PHE A 120 -1.22 -13.68 -21.81
CA PHE A 120 0.13 -13.48 -21.28
C PHE A 120 0.58 -14.72 -20.52
N THR A 121 1.82 -15.11 -20.79
CA THR A 121 2.57 -16.05 -19.95
C THR A 121 2.96 -15.36 -18.64
N GLU A 122 3.21 -16.16 -17.59
CA GLU A 122 3.70 -15.63 -16.31
C GLU A 122 4.99 -14.81 -16.49
N GLN A 123 5.86 -15.24 -17.42
CA GLN A 123 7.10 -14.53 -17.73
C GLN A 123 6.85 -13.13 -18.29
N GLU A 124 5.95 -12.99 -19.28
CA GLU A 124 5.62 -11.69 -19.86
C GLU A 124 5.00 -10.73 -18.82
N VAL A 125 4.22 -11.27 -17.87
CA VAL A 125 3.66 -10.48 -16.77
C VAL A 125 4.76 -9.97 -15.84
N TRP A 126 5.72 -10.82 -15.48
CA TRP A 126 6.86 -10.41 -14.66
C TRP A 126 7.76 -9.40 -15.39
N GLU A 127 7.97 -9.56 -16.69
CA GLU A 127 8.72 -8.61 -17.52
C GLU A 127 8.01 -7.25 -17.60
N ASP A 128 6.69 -7.23 -17.80
CA ASP A 128 5.91 -5.99 -17.78
C ASP A 128 5.98 -5.31 -16.40
N TYR A 129 5.76 -6.07 -15.32
CA TYR A 129 5.85 -5.56 -13.95
C TYR A 129 7.23 -4.93 -13.68
N ASN A 130 8.31 -5.60 -14.11
CA ASN A 130 9.69 -5.16 -13.93
C ASN A 130 10.16 -4.09 -14.92
N LYS A 131 9.33 -3.71 -15.89
CA LYS A 131 9.63 -2.62 -16.83
C LYS A 131 10.00 -1.34 -16.09
N SER A 132 11.00 -0.64 -16.62
CA SER A 132 11.46 0.65 -16.11
C SER A 132 10.29 1.63 -16.00
N LEU A 133 10.26 2.36 -14.88
CA LEU A 133 9.32 3.45 -14.63
C LEU A 133 9.89 4.81 -15.03
N SER A 134 11.02 4.86 -15.76
CA SER A 134 11.62 6.11 -16.20
C SER A 134 10.62 6.98 -16.96
N GLY A 135 10.37 8.19 -16.46
CA GLY A 135 9.40 9.13 -17.02
C GLY A 135 7.94 8.90 -16.58
N PHE A 136 7.70 7.98 -15.64
CA PHE A 136 6.41 7.84 -14.97
C PHE A 136 6.23 8.99 -13.98
N GLU A 137 5.08 9.65 -14.02
CA GLU A 137 4.72 10.72 -13.08
C GLU A 137 3.78 10.18 -12.01
N LEU A 138 4.17 10.39 -10.75
CA LEU A 138 3.37 10.16 -9.56
C LEU A 138 2.71 11.45 -9.08
#